data_AF-A0A1D2U1V9-F1
#
_entry.id   AF-A0A1D2U1V9-F1
#
_cell.length_a   1.000
_cell.length_b   1.000
_cell.length_c   1.000
_cell.angle_alpha   90.00
_cell.angle_beta   90.00
_cell.angle_gamma   90.00
#
_symmetry.space_group_name_H-M   'P 1'
#
loop_
_entity.id
_entity.type
_entity.pdbx_description
1 polymer ?
#
loop_
_entity_poly.entity_id
_entity_poly.type
_entity_poly.pdbx_seq_one_letter_code
_entity_poly.pdbx_strand_id
1 'polypeptide(L)'
;MKTLADFKRRLVVGAKLRVTFHMPPLVIRGNAGNAVLPTPLPEERIVAKVQTNSVAFDRPKATDKPPGSQRWSWLGFPKAKDFAVEDGKAVIYQEGKKILTYEFIE
;
A
#
# COMPACT_ATOMS: atom_id res chain seq x y z
N MET A 1 9.04 -0.80 -15.98
CA MET A 1 8.19 -1.85 -15.38
C MET A 1 6.99 -2.04 -16.29
N LYS A 2 6.62 -3.27 -16.66
CA LYS A 2 5.50 -3.52 -17.61
C LYS A 2 4.47 -4.54 -17.10
N THR A 3 4.88 -5.45 -16.21
CA THR A 3 4.04 -6.56 -15.73
C THR A 3 4.01 -6.65 -14.20
N LEU A 4 3.06 -7.43 -13.67
CA LEU A 4 3.05 -7.81 -12.25
C LEU A 4 4.33 -8.54 -11.85
N ALA A 5 4.92 -9.35 -12.73
CA ALA A 5 6.18 -10.04 -12.46
C ALA A 5 7.34 -9.04 -12.31
N ASP A 6 7.39 -7.99 -13.13
CA ASP A 6 8.39 -6.92 -13.00
C ASP A 6 8.22 -6.16 -11.68
N PHE A 7 6.97 -5.89 -11.28
CA PHE A 7 6.68 -5.26 -10.00
C PHE A 7 7.20 -6.10 -8.84
N LYS A 8 6.89 -7.40 -8.83
CA LYS A 8 7.38 -8.34 -7.80
C LYS A 8 8.91 -8.40 -7.75
N ARG A 9 9.59 -8.41 -8.90
CA ARG A 9 11.07 -8.43 -8.97
C ARG A 9 11.71 -7.17 -8.38
N ARG A 10 11.05 -6.02 -8.48
CA ARG A 10 11.55 -4.75 -7.91
C ARG A 10 11.27 -4.60 -6.41
N LEU A 11 10.34 -5.38 -5.86
CA LEU A 11 10.05 -5.41 -4.43
C LEU A 11 11.10 -6.25 -3.69
N VAL A 12 12.29 -5.69 -3.53
CA VAL A 12 13.37 -6.24 -2.71
C VAL A 12 13.40 -5.56 -1.34
N VAL A 13 13.94 -6.23 -0.32
CA VAL A 13 14.14 -5.61 1.01
C VAL A 13 14.96 -4.33 0.87
N GLY A 14 14.49 -3.24 1.49
CA GLY A 14 15.08 -1.91 1.38
C GLY A 14 14.55 -1.05 0.22
N ALA A 15 13.79 -1.63 -0.72
CA ALA A 15 13.16 -0.84 -1.79
C ALA A 15 12.21 0.20 -1.18
N LYS A 16 12.30 1.45 -1.65
CA LYS A 16 11.44 2.56 -1.24
C LYS A 16 10.35 2.78 -2.27
N LEU A 17 9.12 2.98 -1.79
CA LEU A 17 7.98 3.26 -2.62
C LEU A 17 7.14 4.37 -2.01
N ARG A 18 6.63 5.25 -2.87
CA ARG A 18 5.51 6.12 -2.52
C ARG A 18 4.21 5.40 -2.80
N VAL A 19 3.36 5.32 -1.79
CA VAL A 19 2.06 4.67 -1.84
C VAL A 19 0.97 5.73 -1.80
N THR A 20 0.11 5.75 -2.81
CA THR A 20 -1.08 6.62 -2.87
C THR A 20 -2.33 5.78 -2.68
N PHE A 21 -3.17 6.18 -1.74
CA PHE A 21 -4.47 5.56 -1.47
C PHE A 21 -5.55 6.26 -2.27
N HIS A 22 -6.35 5.48 -3.01
CA HIS A 22 -7.48 5.98 -3.82
C HIS A 22 -8.83 5.60 -3.20
N MET A 23 -8.83 5.14 -1.95
CA MET A 23 -10.05 4.74 -1.27
C MET A 23 -10.93 5.97 -0.95
N PRO A 24 -12.26 5.85 -1.09
CA PRO A 24 -13.16 6.92 -0.68
C PRO A 24 -13.06 7.15 0.84
N PRO A 25 -13.40 8.37 1.33
CA PRO A 25 -13.47 8.64 2.75
C PRO A 25 -14.38 7.63 3.46
N LEU A 26 -13.91 7.06 4.57
CA LEU A 26 -14.73 6.14 5.35
C LEU A 26 -15.68 6.98 6.21
N VAL A 27 -16.99 6.80 6.00
CA VAL A 27 -18.02 7.42 6.84
C VAL A 27 -18.46 6.43 7.90
N ILE A 28 -18.05 6.65 9.15
CA ILE A 28 -18.51 5.89 10.30
C ILE A 28 -19.79 6.56 10.80
N ARG A 29 -20.92 5.88 10.63
CA ARG A 29 -22.21 6.35 11.15
C ARG A 29 -22.29 6.01 12.64
N GLY A 30 -22.37 7.03 13.48
CA GLY A 30 -22.55 6.89 14.92
C GLY A 30 -23.80 7.62 15.40
N ASN A 31 -24.32 7.22 16.57
CA ASN A 31 -25.50 7.85 17.18
C ASN A 31 -25.30 9.34 17.54
N ALA A 32 -24.05 9.80 17.66
CA ALA A 32 -23.70 11.19 17.95
C ALA A 32 -23.31 12.01 16.70
N GLY A 33 -23.50 11.46 15.50
CA GLY A 33 -23.12 12.08 14.24
C GLY A 33 -22.21 11.19 13.38
N ASN A 34 -22.08 11.55 12.11
CA ASN A 34 -21.21 10.85 11.18
C ASN A 34 -19.75 11.33 11.37
N ALA A 35 -18.83 10.41 11.61
CA ALA A 35 -17.40 10.68 11.57
C ALA A 35 -16.87 10.35 10.16
N VAL A 36 -16.22 11.32 9.51
CA VAL A 36 -15.60 11.12 8.20
C VAL A 36 -14.09 10.98 8.41
N LEU A 37 -13.56 9.80 8.09
CA LEU A 37 -12.13 9.57 8.02
C LEU A 37 -11.65 9.91 6.60
N PRO A 38 -10.78 10.92 6.43
CA PRO A 38 -10.31 11.33 5.12
C PRO A 38 -9.44 10.24 4.49
N THR A 39 -9.35 10.27 3.16
CA THR A 39 -8.38 9.43 2.43
C THR A 39 -6.97 9.75 2.92
N PRO A 40 -6.15 8.73 3.25
CA PRO A 40 -4.79 8.96 3.70
C PRO A 40 -3.97 9.70 2.64
N LEU A 41 -3.12 10.62 3.09
CA LEU A 41 -2.13 11.25 2.22
C LEU A 41 -1.17 10.19 1.67
N PRO A 42 -0.55 10.43 0.49
CA PRO A 42 0.51 9.56 -0.01
C PRO A 42 1.62 9.42 1.03
N GLU A 43 2.10 8.20 1.23
CA GLU A 43 3.14 7.93 2.22
C GLU A 43 4.29 7.13 1.61
N GLU A 44 5.50 7.37 2.12
CA GLU A 44 6.68 6.63 1.72
C GLU A 44 6.84 5.41 2.62
N ARG A 45 7.07 4.27 1.97
CA ARG A 45 7.18 2.96 2.60
C ARG A 45 8.45 2.27 2.16
N ILE A 46 9.08 1.58 3.08
CA ILE A 46 10.28 0.76 2.83
C ILE A 46 9.88 -0.70 2.93
N VAL A 47 10.27 -1.50 1.95
CA VAL A 47 10.07 -2.96 2.00
C VAL A 47 10.93 -3.55 3.11
N ALA A 48 10.27 -4.11 4.13
CA ALA A 48 10.92 -4.73 5.28
C ALA A 48 11.11 -6.24 5.09
N LYS A 49 10.16 -6.90 4.41
CA LYS A 49 10.18 -8.35 4.21
C LYS A 49 9.48 -8.74 2.92
N VAL A 50 10.02 -9.74 2.23
CA VAL A 50 9.42 -10.31 1.01
C VAL A 50 9.09 -11.78 1.28
N GLN A 51 7.91 -12.22 0.86
CA GLN A 51 7.46 -13.60 0.88
C GLN A 51 6.95 -13.99 -0.50
N THR A 52 6.70 -15.28 -0.71
CA THR A 52 6.21 -15.83 -2.00
C THR A 52 4.96 -15.13 -2.51
N ASN A 53 4.03 -14.77 -1.61
CA ASN A 53 2.72 -14.24 -1.97
C ASN A 53 2.44 -12.84 -1.42
N SER A 54 3.41 -12.21 -0.77
CA SER A 54 3.21 -10.92 -0.11
C SER A 54 4.52 -10.19 0.15
N VAL A 55 4.40 -8.90 0.42
CA VAL A 55 5.49 -8.04 0.87
C VAL A 55 5.04 -7.29 2.12
N ALA A 56 5.93 -7.11 3.08
CA ALA A 56 5.73 -6.27 4.24
C ALA A 56 6.50 -4.96 4.06
N PHE A 57 5.86 -3.86 4.44
CA PHE A 57 6.48 -2.55 4.53
C PHE A 57 6.63 -2.14 5.99
N ASP A 58 7.72 -1.47 6.30
CA ASP A 58 7.85 -0.74 7.56
C ASP A 58 6.85 0.41 7.59
N ARG A 59 6.05 0.49 8.66
CA ARG A 59 5.28 1.70 8.91
C ARG A 59 6.24 2.81 9.33
N PRO A 60 6.13 4.03 8.77
CA PRO A 60 6.86 5.17 9.32
C PRO A 60 6.54 5.25 10.82
N LYS A 61 7.60 5.45 11.63
CA LYS A 61 7.54 5.41 13.11
C LYS A 61 6.26 6.07 13.60
N ALA A 62 5.29 5.28 14.07
CA ALA A 62 4.35 5.77 15.06
C ALA A 62 5.24 6.22 16.22
N THR A 63 5.32 7.53 16.43
CA THR A 63 6.28 8.16 17.34
C THR A 63 6.12 7.69 18.79
N ASP A 64 5.03 7.01 19.17
CA ASP A 64 4.73 6.82 20.60
C ASP A 64 4.07 5.47 20.98
N LYS A 65 4.52 4.30 20.49
CA LYS A 65 4.02 3.00 21.02
C LYS A 65 5.06 1.87 21.15
N PRO A 66 4.87 0.95 22.14
CA PRO A 66 5.93 0.24 22.85
C PRO A 66 6.66 -0.83 22.03
N PRO A 67 7.86 -1.26 22.47
CA PRO A 67 8.61 -2.32 21.82
C PRO A 67 7.85 -3.65 21.97
N GLY A 68 7.54 -4.31 20.85
CA GLY A 68 6.99 -5.68 20.86
C GLY A 68 5.93 -5.99 19.81
N SER A 69 5.20 -5.00 19.29
CA SER A 69 4.23 -5.24 18.21
C SER A 69 4.86 -4.99 16.83
N GLN A 70 4.88 -6.02 16.01
CA GLN A 70 5.51 -6.03 14.69
C GLN A 70 4.92 -4.92 13.80
N ARG A 71 5.72 -3.87 13.54
CA ARG A 71 5.32 -2.59 12.90
C ARG A 71 5.19 -2.69 11.36
N TRP A 72 4.61 -3.79 10.87
CA TRP A 72 4.54 -4.08 9.44
C TRP A 72 3.14 -3.90 8.87
N SER A 73 3.07 -3.25 7.71
CA SER A 73 1.88 -3.29 6.85
C SER A 73 2.12 -4.24 5.70
N TRP A 74 1.21 -5.18 5.47
CA TRP A 74 1.36 -6.21 4.44
C TRP A 74 0.58 -5.85 3.18
N LEU A 75 1.17 -6.15 2.03
CA LEU A 75 0.52 -6.20 0.73
C LEU A 75 0.57 -7.65 0.24
N GLY A 76 -0.59 -8.28 0.13
CA GLY A 76 -0.73 -9.52 -0.63
C GLY A 76 -0.61 -9.22 -2.12
N PHE A 77 0.08 -10.06 -2.87
CA PHE A 77 0.20 -9.86 -4.31
C PHE A 77 -1.18 -9.99 -4.98
N PRO A 78 -1.61 -8.99 -5.76
CA PRO A 78 -2.90 -9.03 -6.43
C PRO A 78 -2.91 -10.13 -7.51
N LYS A 79 -4.12 -10.52 -7.94
CA LYS A 79 -4.26 -11.33 -9.14
C LYS A 79 -3.90 -10.48 -10.35
N ALA A 80 -3.50 -11.12 -11.46
CA ALA A 80 -3.11 -10.41 -12.68
C ALA A 80 -4.22 -9.49 -13.22
N LYS A 81 -5.50 -9.88 -13.06
CA LYS A 81 -6.66 -9.07 -13.45
C LYS A 81 -6.87 -7.80 -12.63
N ASP A 82 -6.32 -7.76 -11.42
CA ASP A 82 -6.50 -6.69 -10.43
C ASP A 82 -5.25 -5.77 -10.38
N PHE A 83 -4.38 -5.87 -11.40
CA PHE A 83 -3.12 -5.15 -11.48
C PHE A 83 -2.91 -4.55 -12.87
N ALA A 84 -2.47 -3.30 -12.92
CA ALA A 84 -1.99 -2.67 -14.14
C ALA A 84 -0.72 -1.85 -13.87
N VAL A 85 -0.03 -1.47 -14.94
CA VAL A 85 1.01 -0.44 -14.90
C VAL A 85 0.52 0.76 -15.68
N GLU A 86 0.34 1.88 -14.99
CA GLU A 86 -0.08 3.17 -15.56
C GLU A 86 1.05 4.18 -15.32
N ASP A 87 1.55 4.82 -16.37
CA ASP A 87 2.64 5.82 -16.29
C ASP A 87 3.89 5.35 -15.51
N GLY A 88 4.23 4.06 -15.66
CA GLY A 88 5.35 3.44 -14.96
C GLY A 88 5.10 3.15 -13.47
N LYS A 89 3.89 3.42 -12.96
CA LYS A 89 3.46 3.15 -11.59
C LYS A 89 2.64 1.88 -11.53
N ALA A 90 2.81 1.09 -10.46
CA ALA A 90 2.02 -0.10 -10.23
C ALA A 90 0.66 0.31 -9.65
N VAL A 91 -0.42 -0.13 -10.28
CA VAL A 91 -1.79 0.20 -9.89
C VAL A 91 -2.53 -1.07 -9.52
N ILE A 92 -3.14 -1.07 -8.34
CA ILE A 92 -3.95 -2.18 -7.86
C ILE A 92 -5.41 -1.76 -7.84
N TYR A 93 -6.25 -2.63 -8.37
CA TYR A 93 -7.70 -2.47 -8.41
C TYR A 93 -8.38 -3.45 -7.46
N GLN A 94 -9.56 -3.06 -7.00
CA GLN A 94 -10.49 -3.92 -6.31
C GLN A 94 -11.88 -3.61 -6.84
N GLU A 95 -12.59 -4.64 -7.30
CA GLU A 95 -13.94 -4.50 -7.88
C GLU A 95 -14.00 -3.45 -9.01
N GLY A 96 -12.96 -3.40 -9.84
CA GLY A 96 -12.84 -2.45 -10.96
C GLY A 96 -12.47 -1.01 -10.55
N LYS A 97 -12.28 -0.74 -9.26
CA LYS A 97 -11.88 0.58 -8.75
C LYS A 97 -10.40 0.59 -8.38
N LYS A 98 -9.71 1.67 -8.74
CA LYS A 98 -8.33 1.92 -8.31
C LYS A 98 -8.31 2.10 -6.79
N ILE A 99 -7.49 1.31 -6.09
CA ILE A 99 -7.37 1.39 -4.63
C ILE A 99 -5.99 1.85 -4.17
N LEU A 100 -4.93 1.44 -4.88
CA LEU A 100 -3.55 1.75 -4.52
C LEU A 100 -2.73 2.06 -5.77
N THR A 101 -1.84 3.02 -5.64
CA THR A 101 -0.75 3.27 -6.60
C THR A 101 0.58 3.20 -5.88
N TYR A 102 1.52 2.47 -6.46
CA TYR A 102 2.89 2.32 -6.00
C TYR A 102 3.85 2.91 -7.02
N GLU A 103 4.66 3.84 -6.57
CA GLU A 103 5.73 4.49 -7.33
C GLU A 103 7.05 4.19 -6.65
N PHE A 104 8.01 3.58 -7.36
CA PHE A 104 9.35 3.37 -6.82
C PHE A 104 10.09 4.69 -6.77
N ILE A 105 10.72 4.98 -5.64
CA ILE A 105 11.54 6.17 -5.42
C ILE A 105 12.96 5.73 -5.09
N GLU A 106 13.96 6.51 -5.51
CA GLU A 106 15.39 6.25 -5.26
C GLU A 106 15.81 6.75 -3.86
#